data_AF-X1RVU8-F1
#
_entry.id   AF-X1RVU8-F1
#
_cell.length_a   1.000
_cell.length_b   1.000
_cell.length_c   1.000
_cell.angle_alpha   90.00
_cell.angle_beta   90.00
_cell.angle_gamma   90.00
#
_symmetry.space_group_name_H-M   'P 1'
#
loop_
_entity.id
_entity.type
_entity.pdbx_description
1 polymer ?
#
loop_
_entity_poly.entity_id
_entity_poly.type
_entity_poly.pdbx_seq_one_letter_code
_entity_poly.pdbx_strand_id
1 'polypeptide(L)'
;MQLKETKPIRSKHKWTPEELEYLSNHYGLVSDKTIARNLNRSVYGVAWAVYRLGLRRKDNLYTAAELARTLGVEPETVIGWVRRGWLKCRKGPLKAGLNRVWGFSEKTVVKFLRQRPWVVNPKSMPEHYFCSVVKREWERDPWYTCQQAAPLLGVKADCTVEDYIHRGWLPADKKPHGSHGAWIIRLSAIQAFLASDPRPLSSHYMNSAARRRFLLETERASMLAVTWVIKCPSCQQRVRVTAPPRLRGVAVRERFIRLYVNGNCEHGSYCLIPTRTPK
;
A
#
# COMPACT_ATOMS: atom_id res chain seq x y z
N MET A 1 3.51 -4.72 -54.53
CA MET A 1 4.93 -4.30 -54.58
C MET A 1 5.09 -3.04 -53.75
N GLN A 2 5.72 -3.12 -52.58
CA GLN A 2 6.04 -1.93 -51.78
C GLN A 2 7.27 -1.24 -52.37
N LEU A 3 7.10 0.00 -52.81
CA LEU A 3 8.18 0.88 -53.23
C LEU A 3 9.14 1.07 -52.05
N LYS A 4 10.34 0.49 -52.13
CA LYS A 4 11.43 0.82 -51.22
C LYS A 4 11.89 2.24 -51.61
N GLU A 5 11.54 3.23 -50.80
CA GLU A 5 12.07 4.58 -50.92
C GLU A 5 13.60 4.52 -50.88
N THR A 6 14.22 4.78 -52.03
CA THR A 6 15.67 4.75 -52.20
C THR A 6 16.29 5.91 -51.45
N LYS A 7 17.19 5.58 -50.51
CA LYS A 7 17.96 6.52 -49.69
C LYS A 7 18.68 7.55 -50.59
N PRO A 8 18.38 8.86 -50.50
CA PRO A 8 18.90 9.85 -51.43
C PRO A 8 20.42 10.04 -51.29
N ILE A 9 21.06 10.31 -52.42
CA ILE A 9 22.52 10.42 -52.58
C ILE A 9 23.07 11.63 -51.79
N ARG A 10 24.10 11.37 -50.99
CA ARG A 10 24.83 12.32 -50.13
C ARG A 10 25.50 13.41 -50.98
N SER A 11 24.97 14.64 -51.04
CA SER A 11 25.79 15.77 -51.52
C SER A 11 25.33 17.20 -51.15
N LYS A 12 24.04 17.56 -51.14
CA LYS A 12 23.66 19.01 -51.07
C LYS A 12 22.44 19.39 -50.23
N HIS A 13 21.96 18.54 -49.32
CA HIS A 13 20.84 18.93 -48.47
C HIS A 13 21.33 19.87 -47.35
N LYS A 14 21.14 21.19 -47.56
CA LYS A 14 21.26 22.20 -46.50
C LYS A 14 20.33 21.80 -45.34
N TRP A 15 20.68 22.20 -44.12
CA TRP A 15 19.81 21.99 -42.97
C TRP A 15 18.60 22.92 -43.10
N THR A 16 17.39 22.38 -43.00
CA THR A 16 16.18 23.22 -43.01
C THR A 16 15.95 23.82 -41.62
N PRO A 17 15.22 24.95 -41.51
CA PRO A 17 14.85 25.53 -40.22
C PRO A 17 14.15 24.53 -39.29
N GLU A 18 13.27 23.68 -39.84
CA GLU A 18 12.52 22.67 -39.09
C GLU A 18 13.43 21.56 -38.57
N GLU A 19 14.42 21.13 -39.36
CA GLU A 19 15.44 20.16 -38.92
C GLU A 19 16.32 20.75 -37.81
N LEU A 20 16.68 22.03 -37.90
CA LEU A 20 17.49 22.73 -36.89
C LEU A 20 16.69 22.97 -35.60
N GLU A 21 15.40 23.30 -35.71
CA GLU A 21 14.49 23.42 -34.59
C GLU A 21 14.27 22.06 -33.91
N TYR A 22 14.00 21.01 -34.69
CA TYR A 22 13.91 19.65 -34.18
C TYR A 22 15.20 19.25 -33.46
N LEU A 23 16.36 19.52 -34.06
CA LEU A 23 17.66 19.26 -33.45
C LEU A 23 17.83 20.04 -32.15
N SER A 24 17.54 21.35 -32.10
CA SER A 24 17.63 22.17 -30.87
C SER A 24 16.71 21.67 -29.75
N ASN A 25 15.51 21.23 -30.11
CA ASN A 25 14.52 20.72 -29.16
C ASN A 25 14.89 19.35 -28.62
N HIS A 26 15.46 18.47 -29.46
CA HIS A 26 15.69 17.06 -29.11
C HIS A 26 17.15 16.72 -28.76
N TYR A 27 18.11 17.59 -29.08
CA TYR A 27 19.53 17.32 -28.84
C TYR A 27 19.86 17.33 -27.35
N GLY A 28 20.25 16.16 -26.83
CA GLY A 28 20.42 15.89 -25.40
C GLY A 28 19.30 15.05 -24.79
N LEU A 29 18.05 15.23 -25.25
CA LEU A 29 16.89 14.41 -24.85
C LEU A 29 16.93 13.01 -25.49
N VAL A 30 17.35 12.95 -26.75
CA VAL A 30 17.33 11.73 -27.55
C VAL A 30 18.75 11.42 -28.05
N SER A 31 19.11 10.13 -28.18
CA SER A 31 20.43 9.74 -28.67
C SER A 31 20.66 10.22 -30.11
N ASP A 32 21.91 10.59 -30.44
CA ASP A 32 22.29 11.06 -31.77
C ASP A 32 21.89 10.05 -32.88
N LYS A 33 21.91 8.75 -32.59
CA LYS A 33 21.45 7.69 -33.51
C LYS A 33 19.95 7.74 -33.79
N THR A 34 19.15 8.15 -32.81
CA THR A 34 17.70 8.29 -32.98
C THR A 34 17.37 9.60 -33.68
N ILE A 35 18.03 10.69 -33.32
CA ILE A 35 17.90 11.99 -34.02
C ILE A 35 18.28 11.84 -35.49
N ALA A 36 19.40 11.16 -35.77
CA ALA A 36 19.84 10.84 -37.12
C ALA A 36 18.79 10.04 -37.91
N ARG A 37 18.14 9.06 -37.27
CA ARG A 37 17.07 8.29 -37.92
C ARG A 37 15.83 9.16 -38.19
N ASN A 38 15.41 9.95 -37.23
CA ASN A 38 14.20 10.78 -37.34
C ASN A 38 14.36 11.90 -38.37
N LEU A 39 15.57 12.46 -38.50
CA LEU A 39 15.91 13.47 -39.50
C LEU A 39 16.40 12.86 -40.82
N ASN A 40 16.46 11.53 -40.93
CA ASN A 40 17.07 10.81 -42.06
C ASN A 40 18.48 11.32 -42.43
N ARG A 41 19.27 11.73 -41.43
CA ARG A 41 20.64 12.23 -41.56
C ARG A 41 21.65 11.21 -41.04
N SER A 42 22.94 11.43 -41.32
CA SER A 42 24.01 10.65 -40.68
C SER A 42 24.26 11.16 -39.25
N VAL A 43 24.70 10.27 -38.36
CA VAL A 43 25.11 10.63 -36.99
C VAL A 43 26.22 11.68 -37.02
N TYR A 44 27.16 11.57 -37.97
CA TYR A 44 28.20 12.57 -38.19
C TYR A 44 27.62 13.94 -38.60
N GLY A 45 26.63 13.96 -39.50
CA GLY A 45 25.97 15.19 -39.93
C GLY A 45 25.24 15.90 -38.77
N VAL A 46 24.61 15.13 -37.88
CA VAL A 46 24.00 15.65 -36.64
C VAL A 46 25.07 16.27 -35.74
N ALA A 47 26.19 15.58 -35.48
CA ALA A 47 27.28 16.11 -34.66
C ALA A 47 27.87 17.41 -35.22
N TRP A 48 28.00 17.51 -36.55
CA TRP A 48 28.51 18.71 -37.23
C TRP A 48 27.52 19.88 -37.19
N ALA A 49 26.21 19.61 -37.27
CA ALA A 49 25.17 20.63 -37.17
C ALA A 49 25.06 21.19 -35.75
N VAL A 50 25.15 20.31 -34.75
CA VAL A 50 25.26 20.69 -33.35
C VAL A 50 26.45 21.61 -33.12
N TYR A 51 27.62 21.23 -33.64
CA TYR A 51 28.84 22.03 -33.52
C TYR A 51 28.64 23.43 -34.12
N ARG A 52 28.06 23.53 -35.33
CA ARG A 52 27.76 24.82 -35.98
C ARG A 52 26.74 25.66 -35.25
N LEU A 53 25.73 25.04 -34.65
CA LEU A 53 24.72 25.73 -33.86
C LEU A 53 25.20 26.09 -32.45
N GLY A 54 26.42 25.69 -32.05
CA GLY A 54 26.91 25.86 -30.69
C GLY A 54 26.07 25.12 -29.64
N LEU A 55 25.29 24.12 -30.06
CA LEU A 55 24.43 23.37 -29.15
C LEU A 55 25.32 22.51 -28.25
N ARG A 56 25.35 22.85 -26.96
CA ARG A 56 25.84 21.91 -25.96
C ARG A 56 24.81 20.78 -25.86
N ARG A 57 25.26 19.54 -25.63
CA ARG A 57 24.30 18.50 -25.23
C ARG A 57 23.53 19.11 -24.07
N LYS A 58 22.20 19.18 -24.19
CA LYS A 58 21.36 19.26 -23.00
C LYS A 58 21.69 17.96 -22.28
N ASP A 59 22.72 17.98 -21.46
CA ASP A 59 22.93 16.92 -20.53
C ASP A 59 21.59 16.88 -19.81
N ASN A 60 20.84 15.78 -19.92
CA ASN A 60 19.60 15.56 -19.16
C ASN A 60 19.93 15.45 -17.66
N LEU A 61 20.91 16.20 -17.19
CA LEU A 61 21.43 16.38 -15.86
C LEU A 61 20.73 17.60 -15.31
N TYR A 62 19.67 17.34 -14.57
CA TYR A 62 19.07 18.35 -13.72
C TYR A 62 20.03 18.62 -12.56
N THR A 63 20.27 19.88 -12.22
CA THR A 63 20.86 20.22 -10.93
C THR A 63 19.86 19.95 -9.81
N ALA A 64 20.30 19.91 -8.55
CA ALA A 64 19.38 19.74 -7.42
C ALA A 64 18.31 20.85 -7.37
N ALA A 65 18.70 22.09 -7.68
CA ALA A 65 17.78 23.23 -7.70
C ALA A 65 16.79 23.17 -8.87
N GLU A 66 17.24 22.81 -10.07
CA GLU A 66 16.33 22.63 -11.21
C GLU A 66 15.37 21.48 -10.98
N LEU A 67 15.87 20.34 -10.48
CA LEU A 67 15.04 19.19 -10.17
C LEU A 67 13.98 19.56 -9.12
N ALA A 68 14.37 20.27 -8.06
CA ALA A 68 13.47 20.76 -7.03
C ALA A 68 12.34 21.63 -7.61
N ARG A 69 12.68 22.60 -8.47
CA ARG A 69 11.69 23.44 -9.18
C ARG A 69 10.75 22.61 -10.05
N THR A 70 11.27 21.68 -10.85
CA THR A 70 10.44 20.84 -11.73
C THR A 70 9.52 19.89 -10.97
N LEU A 71 9.93 19.47 -9.77
CA LEU A 71 9.14 18.60 -8.91
C LEU A 71 8.26 19.37 -7.91
N GLY A 72 8.34 20.71 -7.86
CA GLY A 72 7.61 21.51 -6.88
C GLY A 72 7.99 21.15 -5.43
N VAL A 73 9.25 20.85 -5.16
CA VAL A 73 9.79 20.54 -3.82
C VAL A 73 10.94 21.48 -3.48
N GLU A 74 11.36 21.51 -2.22
CA GLU A 74 12.54 22.26 -1.81
C GLU A 74 13.85 21.54 -2.19
N PRO A 75 14.92 22.27 -2.55
CA PRO A 75 16.23 21.68 -2.85
C PRO A 75 16.78 20.77 -1.75
N GLU A 76 16.56 21.10 -0.47
CA GLU A 76 17.02 20.28 0.66
C GLU A 76 16.31 18.92 0.69
N THR A 77 15.07 18.84 0.20
CA THR A 77 14.33 17.59 0.08
C THR A 77 15.01 16.67 -0.95
N VAL A 78 15.41 17.22 -2.10
CA VAL A 78 16.19 16.49 -3.12
C VAL A 78 17.52 16.02 -2.55
N ILE A 79 18.18 16.87 -1.75
CA ILE A 79 19.43 16.51 -1.09
C ILE A 79 19.24 15.37 -0.10
N GLY A 80 18.16 15.41 0.67
CA GLY A 80 17.74 14.34 1.57
C GLY A 80 17.55 13.01 0.86
N TRP A 81 16.96 12.99 -0.35
CA TRP A 81 16.81 11.77 -1.14
C TRP A 81 18.15 11.17 -1.57
N VAL A 82 19.14 12.00 -1.89
CA VAL A 82 20.49 11.54 -2.21
C VAL A 82 21.17 10.96 -0.98
N ARG A 83 21.11 11.66 0.17
CA ARG A 83 21.69 11.19 1.44
C ARG A 83 21.11 9.84 1.89
N ARG A 84 19.80 9.63 1.65
CA ARG A 84 19.11 8.35 1.93
C ARG A 84 19.35 7.27 0.86
N GLY A 85 20.08 7.58 -0.21
CA GLY A 85 20.36 6.64 -1.32
C GLY A 85 19.18 6.37 -2.25
N TRP A 86 18.10 7.14 -2.16
CA TRP A 86 16.89 6.94 -2.99
C TRP A 86 17.08 7.44 -4.42
N LEU A 87 17.80 8.55 -4.57
CA LEU A 87 18.08 9.16 -5.87
C LEU A 87 19.59 9.11 -6.14
N LYS A 88 19.97 8.42 -7.22
CA LYS A 88 21.38 8.36 -7.63
C LYS A 88 21.78 9.66 -8.33
N CYS A 89 22.80 10.33 -7.82
CA CYS A 89 23.41 11.49 -8.47
C CYS A 89 24.78 11.16 -9.05
N ARG A 90 25.23 11.95 -10.02
CA ARG A 90 26.64 12.04 -10.41
C ARG A 90 27.16 13.42 -10.06
N LYS A 91 28.44 13.53 -9.67
CA LYS A 91 29.09 14.84 -9.59
C LYS A 91 29.21 15.38 -11.01
N GLY A 92 28.49 16.46 -11.29
CA GLY A 92 28.44 17.10 -12.59
C GLY A 92 29.76 17.81 -12.94
N PRO A 93 29.87 18.31 -14.18
CA PRO A 93 31.02 19.08 -14.63
C PRO A 93 31.06 20.50 -14.02
N LEU A 94 29.91 21.03 -13.60
CA LEU A 94 29.76 22.36 -13.05
C LEU A 94 30.24 22.44 -11.58
N LYS A 95 30.88 23.54 -11.23
CA LYS A 95 31.28 23.87 -9.86
C LYS A 95 30.31 24.91 -9.27
N ALA A 96 29.94 24.73 -8.00
CA ALA A 96 29.32 25.75 -7.16
C ALA A 96 30.28 26.04 -6.01
N GLY A 97 31.06 27.12 -6.13
CA GLY A 97 32.19 27.38 -5.26
C GLY A 97 33.25 26.27 -5.34
N LEU A 98 33.67 25.76 -4.19
CA LEU A 98 34.67 24.68 -4.08
C LEU A 98 34.11 23.28 -4.43
N ASN A 99 32.78 23.12 -4.47
CA ASN A 99 32.13 21.83 -4.63
C ASN A 99 31.63 21.61 -6.05
N ARG A 100 31.66 20.35 -6.52
CA ARG A 100 31.00 19.96 -7.78
C ARG A 100 29.50 19.83 -7.56
N VAL A 101 28.72 20.42 -8.47
CA VAL A 101 27.25 20.38 -8.44
C VAL A 101 26.78 18.95 -8.68
N TRP A 102 25.70 18.54 -8.01
CA TRP A 102 25.06 17.26 -8.29
C TRP A 102 24.23 17.33 -9.57
N GLY A 103 24.47 16.38 -10.46
CA GLY A 103 23.71 16.19 -11.70
C GLY A 103 22.86 14.92 -11.64
N PHE A 104 21.59 15.05 -12.02
CA PHE A 104 20.59 13.99 -12.00
C PHE A 104 20.14 13.67 -13.41
N SER A 105 20.42 12.45 -13.87
CA SER A 105 19.90 12.00 -15.18
C SER A 105 18.38 11.85 -15.13
N GLU A 106 17.69 12.34 -16.16
CA GLU A 106 16.24 12.15 -16.35
C GLU A 106 15.81 10.68 -16.18
N LYS A 107 16.57 9.72 -16.73
CA LYS A 107 16.26 8.28 -16.58
C LYS A 107 16.25 7.85 -15.12
N THR A 108 17.18 8.38 -14.33
CA THR A 108 17.27 8.10 -12.90
C THR A 108 16.09 8.72 -12.16
N VAL A 109 15.73 9.96 -12.50
CA VAL A 109 14.58 10.66 -11.92
C VAL A 109 13.28 9.93 -12.24
N VAL A 110 13.03 9.55 -13.50
CA VAL A 110 11.85 8.79 -13.91
C VAL A 110 11.78 7.44 -13.18
N LYS A 111 12.90 6.73 -13.07
CA LYS A 111 12.95 5.46 -12.32
C LYS A 111 12.59 5.70 -10.85
N PHE A 112 13.14 6.73 -10.24
CA PHE A 112 12.84 7.13 -8.87
C PHE A 112 11.36 7.47 -8.68
N LEU A 113 10.77 8.28 -9.57
CA LEU A 113 9.35 8.67 -9.52
C LEU A 113 8.40 7.50 -9.75
N ARG A 114 8.75 6.52 -10.60
CA ARG A 114 7.95 5.30 -10.77
C ARG A 114 7.99 4.40 -9.54
N GLN A 115 9.14 4.32 -8.89
CA GLN A 115 9.29 3.53 -7.67
C GLN A 115 8.60 4.21 -6.48
N ARG A 116 8.69 5.54 -6.42
CA ARG A 116 8.28 6.35 -5.28
C ARG A 116 7.47 7.59 -5.67
N PRO A 117 6.30 7.44 -6.34
CA PRO A 117 5.52 8.57 -6.84
C PRO A 117 4.91 9.42 -5.73
N TRP A 118 4.71 8.86 -4.53
CA TRP A 118 4.14 9.55 -3.36
C TRP A 118 5.06 10.61 -2.73
N VAL A 119 6.34 10.59 -3.10
CA VAL A 119 7.33 11.50 -2.53
C VAL A 119 7.10 12.93 -3.03
N VAL A 120 6.42 13.07 -4.17
CA VAL A 120 6.09 14.35 -4.79
C VAL A 120 4.57 14.49 -4.83
N ASN A 121 4.07 15.70 -4.59
CA ASN A 121 2.65 15.99 -4.70
C ASN A 121 2.32 16.45 -6.14
N PRO A 122 1.54 15.68 -6.93
CA PRO A 122 1.23 16.04 -8.32
C PRO A 122 0.51 17.38 -8.47
N LYS A 123 -0.21 17.84 -7.43
CA LYS A 123 -0.94 19.11 -7.43
C LYS A 123 -0.03 20.33 -7.29
N SER A 124 1.12 20.18 -6.63
CA SER A 124 2.10 21.26 -6.45
C SER A 124 3.18 21.27 -7.53
N MET A 125 3.22 20.26 -8.40
CA MET A 125 4.16 20.19 -9.51
C MET A 125 3.74 21.17 -10.62
N PRO A 126 4.68 22.01 -11.12
CA PRO A 126 4.48 22.71 -12.38
C PRO A 126 4.23 21.75 -13.54
N GLU A 127 3.61 22.25 -14.61
CA GLU A 127 3.38 21.45 -15.82
C GLU A 127 4.72 21.05 -16.44
N HIS A 128 5.06 19.77 -16.33
CA HIS A 128 6.32 19.20 -16.78
C HIS A 128 6.14 17.71 -17.08
N TYR A 129 7.02 17.13 -17.91
CA TYR A 129 7.01 15.71 -18.24
C TYR A 129 7.00 14.79 -17.00
N PHE A 130 7.71 15.16 -15.93
CA PHE A 130 7.69 14.39 -14.69
C PHE A 130 6.30 14.35 -14.03
N CYS A 131 5.51 15.42 -14.16
CA CYS A 131 4.16 15.47 -13.63
C CYS A 131 3.24 14.45 -14.33
N SER A 132 3.34 14.32 -15.66
CA SER A 132 2.55 13.32 -16.40
C SER A 132 2.96 11.88 -16.06
N VAL A 133 4.26 11.64 -15.83
CA VAL A 133 4.74 10.34 -15.34
C VAL A 133 4.13 10.01 -13.99
N VAL A 134 4.17 10.95 -13.03
CA VAL A 134 3.64 10.73 -11.68
C VAL A 134 2.12 10.55 -11.72
N LYS A 135 1.38 11.40 -12.47
CA LYS A 135 -0.07 11.28 -12.63
C LYS A 135 -0.50 9.91 -13.15
N ARG A 136 0.16 9.42 -14.22
CA ARG A 136 -0.13 8.11 -14.79
C ARG A 136 0.10 6.97 -13.79
N GLU A 137 1.15 7.03 -12.97
CA GLU A 137 1.38 6.00 -11.94
C GLU A 137 0.36 6.10 -10.79
N TRP A 138 -0.05 7.31 -10.40
CA TRP A 138 -1.10 7.53 -9.40
C TRP A 138 -2.48 7.05 -9.87
N GLU A 139 -2.81 7.24 -11.14
CA GLU A 139 -4.04 6.74 -11.75
C GLU A 139 -4.07 5.21 -11.84
N ARG A 140 -2.89 4.60 -12.08
CA ARG A 140 -2.76 3.14 -12.18
C ARG A 140 -2.89 2.44 -10.83
N ASP A 141 -2.23 2.96 -9.79
CA ASP A 141 -2.21 2.37 -8.45
C ASP A 141 -2.15 3.48 -7.41
N PRO A 142 -3.32 3.98 -6.96
CA PRO A 142 -3.38 5.12 -6.05
C PRO A 142 -2.86 4.75 -4.66
N TRP A 143 -2.33 5.77 -3.99
CA TRP A 143 -1.77 5.66 -2.65
C TRP A 143 -2.72 6.25 -1.62
N TYR A 144 -2.93 5.49 -0.55
CA TYR A 144 -3.80 5.87 0.56
C TYR A 144 -3.00 6.03 1.85
N THR A 145 -3.39 7.00 2.67
CA THR A 145 -2.93 7.07 4.06
C THR A 145 -3.60 6.00 4.92
N CYS A 146 -3.10 5.71 6.12
CA CYS A 146 -3.77 4.79 7.07
C CYS A 146 -5.24 5.19 7.31
N GLN A 147 -5.50 6.49 7.45
CA GLN A 147 -6.85 7.02 7.64
C GLN A 147 -7.79 6.71 6.46
N GLN A 148 -7.28 6.81 5.24
CA GLN A 148 -8.06 6.51 4.03
C GLN A 148 -8.15 5.00 3.76
N ALA A 149 -7.14 4.24 4.14
CA ALA A 149 -7.10 2.79 3.98
C ALA A 149 -7.99 2.04 5.00
N ALA A 150 -8.16 2.59 6.21
CA ALA A 150 -9.00 2.01 7.26
C ALA A 150 -10.41 1.62 6.79
N PRO A 151 -11.22 2.52 6.16
CA PRO A 151 -12.54 2.15 5.67
C PRO A 151 -12.49 1.11 4.54
N LEU A 152 -11.48 1.17 3.67
CA LEU A 152 -11.30 0.19 2.58
C LEU A 152 -11.01 -1.22 3.11
N LEU A 153 -10.32 -1.31 4.26
CA LEU A 153 -10.03 -2.57 4.95
C LEU A 153 -11.17 -3.04 5.87
N GLY A 154 -12.25 -2.26 6.00
CA GLY A 154 -13.36 -2.54 6.91
C GLY A 154 -13.01 -2.32 8.39
N VAL A 155 -12.07 -1.43 8.68
CA VAL A 155 -11.54 -1.18 10.03
C VAL A 155 -11.92 0.23 10.49
N LYS A 156 -12.27 0.38 11.77
CA LYS A 156 -12.73 1.66 12.34
C LYS A 156 -11.62 2.62 12.76
N ALA A 157 -10.44 2.09 13.10
CA ALA A 157 -9.31 2.88 13.60
C ALA A 157 -8.10 2.75 12.68
N ASP A 158 -7.40 3.85 12.47
CA ASP A 158 -6.15 3.94 11.71
C ASP A 158 -4.99 3.20 12.40
N CYS A 159 -4.94 3.22 13.73
CA CYS A 159 -3.93 2.48 14.51
C CYS A 159 -3.93 0.97 14.22
N THR A 160 -5.09 0.39 13.89
CA THR A 160 -5.19 -1.02 13.53
C THR A 160 -4.59 -1.30 12.14
N VAL A 161 -4.61 -0.33 11.24
CA VAL A 161 -3.92 -0.43 9.95
C VAL A 161 -2.40 -0.40 10.17
N GLU A 162 -1.92 0.44 11.08
CA GLU A 162 -0.50 0.45 11.47
C GLU A 162 -0.08 -0.88 12.09
N ASP A 163 -0.91 -1.49 12.93
CA ASP A 163 -0.67 -2.84 13.46
C ASP A 163 -0.50 -3.88 12.36
N TYR A 164 -1.29 -3.82 11.28
CA TYR A 164 -1.14 -4.73 10.14
C TYR A 164 0.18 -4.54 9.41
N ILE A 165 0.65 -3.30 9.31
CA ILE A 165 1.95 -2.97 8.73
C ILE A 165 3.08 -3.49 9.63
N HIS A 166 2.99 -3.25 10.93
CA HIS A 166 3.99 -3.72 11.90
C HIS A 166 4.08 -5.24 12.00
N ARG A 167 2.95 -5.94 11.80
CA ARG A 167 2.91 -7.42 11.71
C ARG A 167 3.40 -7.97 10.37
N GLY A 168 3.69 -7.10 9.40
CA GLY A 168 4.14 -7.49 8.06
C GLY A 168 3.03 -8.05 7.17
N TRP A 169 1.77 -7.88 7.53
CA TRP A 169 0.63 -8.37 6.74
C TRP A 169 0.26 -7.42 5.60
N LEU A 170 0.45 -6.13 5.81
CA LEU A 170 0.14 -5.10 4.83
C LEU A 170 1.43 -4.37 4.42
N PRO A 171 1.89 -4.51 3.16
CA PRO A 171 3.06 -3.79 2.70
C PRO A 171 2.75 -2.29 2.57
N ALA A 172 3.57 -1.46 3.22
CA ALA A 172 3.43 -0.02 3.23
C ALA A 172 4.80 0.66 3.19
N ASP A 173 4.80 1.91 2.72
CA ASP A 173 5.99 2.77 2.67
C ASP A 173 5.82 3.95 3.64
N LYS A 174 6.93 4.53 4.11
CA LYS A 174 6.91 5.74 4.96
C LYS A 174 7.07 7.00 4.12
N LYS A 175 6.26 8.01 4.41
CA LYS A 175 6.44 9.36 3.87
C LYS A 175 7.68 10.02 4.50
N PRO A 176 8.51 10.75 3.71
CA PRO A 176 9.76 11.30 4.22
C PRO A 176 9.61 12.46 5.22
N HIS A 177 8.43 13.12 5.33
CA HIS A 177 8.21 14.31 6.17
C HIS A 177 6.94 14.16 7.02
N GLY A 178 7.07 14.42 8.33
CA GLY A 178 6.03 14.33 9.38
C GLY A 178 6.62 13.74 10.68
N SER A 179 6.20 14.24 11.85
CA SER A 179 6.50 13.60 13.14
C SER A 179 5.99 12.16 13.08
N HIS A 180 6.89 11.18 13.16
CA HIS A 180 6.64 9.73 13.03
C HIS A 180 6.44 9.15 11.61
N GLY A 181 6.45 9.95 10.55
CA GLY A 181 6.50 9.48 9.16
C GLY A 181 5.26 8.64 8.77
N ALA A 182 4.19 9.33 8.37
CA ALA A 182 2.93 8.72 7.99
C ALA A 182 3.11 7.58 6.97
N TRP A 183 2.51 6.43 7.28
CA TRP A 183 2.46 5.28 6.39
C TRP A 183 1.55 5.55 5.20
N ILE A 184 1.93 5.00 4.05
CA ILE A 184 1.17 5.03 2.82
C ILE A 184 1.11 3.63 2.22
N ILE A 185 -0.04 3.30 1.66
CA ILE A 185 -0.37 1.95 1.23
C ILE A 185 -0.90 2.03 -0.20
N ARG A 186 -0.48 1.10 -1.07
CA ARG A 186 -1.01 0.97 -2.43
C ARG A 186 -2.41 0.36 -2.42
N LEU A 187 -3.26 0.75 -3.36
CA LEU A 187 -4.54 0.07 -3.57
C LEU A 187 -4.34 -1.41 -3.86
N SER A 188 -3.36 -1.74 -4.71
CA SER A 188 -3.03 -3.13 -5.04
C SER A 188 -2.63 -3.94 -3.79
N ALA A 189 -1.94 -3.33 -2.83
CA ALA A 189 -1.59 -3.97 -1.56
C ALA A 189 -2.82 -4.23 -0.68
N ILE A 190 -3.76 -3.27 -0.62
CA ILE A 190 -5.03 -3.43 0.10
C ILE A 190 -5.85 -4.57 -0.52
N GLN A 191 -5.96 -4.60 -1.85
CA GLN A 191 -6.68 -5.65 -2.57
C GLN A 191 -6.05 -7.02 -2.36
N ALA A 192 -4.72 -7.13 -2.44
CA ALA A 192 -4.01 -8.37 -2.16
C ALA A 192 -4.23 -8.85 -0.72
N PHE A 193 -4.17 -7.94 0.25
CA PHE A 193 -4.47 -8.24 1.65
C PHE A 193 -5.89 -8.78 1.83
N LEU A 194 -6.89 -8.15 1.20
CA LEU A 194 -8.28 -8.61 1.26
C LEU A 194 -8.50 -9.96 0.58
N ALA A 195 -7.74 -10.25 -0.49
CA ALA A 195 -7.82 -11.53 -1.19
C ALA A 195 -7.23 -12.69 -0.38
N SER A 196 -6.19 -12.45 0.43
CA SER A 196 -5.50 -13.46 1.24
C SER A 196 -5.70 -13.26 2.74
N ASP A 197 -6.85 -12.71 3.14
CA ASP A 197 -7.10 -12.12 4.47
C ASP A 197 -6.46 -12.91 5.63
N PRO A 198 -5.33 -12.44 6.18
CA PRO A 198 -4.61 -13.14 7.24
C PRO A 198 -5.19 -12.86 8.62
N ARG A 199 -6.25 -12.04 8.73
CA ARG A 199 -6.84 -11.67 10.01
C ARG A 199 -7.47 -12.91 10.65
N PRO A 200 -7.08 -13.30 11.88
CA PRO A 200 -7.78 -14.34 12.59
C PRO A 200 -9.24 -13.88 12.81
N LEU A 201 -10.21 -14.78 12.57
CA LEU A 201 -11.62 -14.58 12.96
C LEU A 201 -11.63 -14.02 14.39
N SER A 202 -12.20 -12.83 14.58
CA SER A 202 -11.97 -11.89 15.70
C SER A 202 -11.24 -12.44 16.95
N SER A 203 -10.26 -11.69 17.47
CA SER A 203 -9.58 -12.01 18.74
C SER A 203 -10.57 -12.34 19.88
N HIS A 204 -11.74 -11.71 19.90
CA HIS A 204 -12.82 -12.03 20.85
C HIS A 204 -13.47 -13.41 20.61
N TYR A 205 -13.67 -13.82 19.35
CA TYR A 205 -14.15 -15.16 19.01
C TYR A 205 -13.11 -16.24 19.33
N MET A 206 -11.84 -16.02 18.96
CA MET A 206 -10.75 -16.97 19.25
C MET A 206 -10.47 -17.07 20.75
N ASN A 207 -10.43 -15.96 21.48
CA ASN A 207 -10.32 -15.96 22.94
C ASN A 207 -11.57 -16.55 23.61
N SER A 208 -12.77 -16.30 23.09
CA SER A 208 -14.01 -16.93 23.59
C SER A 208 -14.01 -18.43 23.34
N ALA A 209 -13.56 -18.90 22.17
CA ALA A 209 -13.49 -20.31 21.82
C ALA A 209 -12.37 -21.05 22.56
N ALA A 210 -11.19 -20.43 22.71
CA ALA A 210 -10.06 -20.97 23.46
C ALA A 210 -10.36 -20.97 24.97
N ARG A 211 -10.92 -19.88 25.51
CA ARG A 211 -11.39 -19.82 26.91
C ARG A 211 -12.53 -20.80 27.16
N ARG A 212 -13.48 -20.96 26.22
CA ARG A 212 -14.52 -22.00 26.32
C ARG A 212 -13.93 -23.40 26.33
N ARG A 213 -12.98 -23.72 25.44
CA ARG A 213 -12.28 -25.02 25.44
C ARG A 213 -11.54 -25.26 26.75
N PHE A 214 -10.73 -24.30 27.20
CA PHE A 214 -10.03 -24.35 28.47
C PHE A 214 -10.98 -24.55 29.67
N LEU A 215 -12.10 -23.80 29.75
CA LEU A 215 -13.09 -23.95 30.82
C LEU A 215 -13.84 -25.29 30.78
N LEU A 216 -14.00 -25.88 29.58
CA LEU A 216 -14.58 -27.21 29.42
C LEU A 216 -13.60 -28.34 29.76
N GLU A 217 -12.30 -28.13 29.55
CA GLU A 217 -11.22 -29.08 29.86
C GLU A 217 -10.81 -29.04 31.34
N THR A 218 -10.79 -27.86 31.96
CA THR A 218 -10.34 -27.65 33.36
C THR A 218 -11.43 -27.88 34.41
N GLU A 219 -12.50 -28.60 34.08
CA GLU A 219 -13.67 -28.86 34.94
C GLU A 219 -14.37 -27.61 35.53
N ARG A 220 -13.99 -26.39 35.09
CA ARG A 220 -14.61 -25.10 35.43
C ARG A 220 -15.81 -24.76 34.54
N ALA A 221 -16.49 -25.78 34.02
CA ALA A 221 -17.64 -25.64 33.13
C ALA A 221 -18.84 -24.96 33.80
N SER A 222 -18.86 -24.90 35.15
CA SER A 222 -19.83 -24.14 35.94
C SER A 222 -19.81 -22.63 35.64
N MET A 223 -18.66 -22.07 35.22
CA MET A 223 -18.55 -20.67 34.80
C MET A 223 -19.21 -20.36 33.45
N LEU A 224 -19.65 -21.40 32.72
CA LEU A 224 -20.38 -21.30 31.46
C LEU A 224 -21.83 -21.78 31.60
N ALA A 225 -22.31 -21.96 32.83
CA ALA A 225 -23.65 -22.49 33.07
C ALA A 225 -24.72 -21.54 32.53
N VAL A 226 -25.74 -22.12 31.90
CA VAL A 226 -26.88 -21.40 31.34
C VAL A 226 -28.06 -21.58 32.28
N THR A 227 -28.69 -20.47 32.65
CA THR A 227 -29.91 -20.48 33.47
C THR A 227 -31.13 -20.61 32.58
N TRP A 228 -31.91 -21.64 32.81
CA TRP A 228 -33.18 -21.92 32.13
C TRP A 228 -34.33 -21.62 33.09
N VAL A 229 -35.48 -21.24 32.54
CA VAL A 229 -36.73 -21.16 33.31
C VAL A 229 -37.64 -22.26 32.80
N ILE A 230 -37.93 -23.24 33.65
CA ILE A 230 -38.73 -24.41 33.31
C ILE A 230 -39.96 -24.44 34.23
N LYS A 231 -41.11 -24.82 33.69
CA LYS A 231 -42.30 -25.11 34.50
C LYS A 231 -42.24 -26.54 34.99
N CYS A 232 -42.37 -26.75 36.29
CA CYS A 232 -42.47 -28.10 36.84
C CYS A 232 -43.75 -28.78 36.35
N PRO A 233 -43.69 -30.01 35.82
CA PRO A 233 -44.88 -30.74 35.40
C PRO A 233 -45.79 -31.14 36.56
N SER A 234 -45.25 -31.33 37.77
CA SER A 234 -46.01 -31.76 38.95
C SER A 234 -46.75 -30.61 39.64
N CYS A 235 -46.07 -29.50 39.95
CA CYS A 235 -46.65 -28.39 40.71
C CYS A 235 -46.90 -27.10 39.90
N GLN A 236 -46.58 -27.11 38.59
CA GLN A 236 -46.73 -25.97 37.67
C GLN A 236 -45.94 -24.69 38.03
N GLN A 237 -45.14 -24.70 39.09
CA GLN A 237 -44.28 -23.57 39.45
C GLN A 237 -43.14 -23.37 38.46
N ARG A 238 -42.73 -22.11 38.26
CA ARG A 238 -41.58 -21.74 37.43
C ARG A 238 -40.30 -21.85 38.26
N VAL A 239 -39.37 -22.68 37.83
CA VAL A 239 -38.10 -22.93 38.52
C VAL A 239 -36.95 -22.44 37.65
N ARG A 240 -36.00 -21.73 38.26
CA ARG A 240 -34.74 -21.36 37.60
C ARG A 240 -33.75 -22.52 37.73
N VAL A 241 -33.41 -23.12 36.60
CA VAL A 241 -32.52 -24.29 36.54
C VAL A 241 -31.20 -23.89 35.89
N THR A 242 -30.12 -23.94 36.65
CA THR A 242 -28.77 -23.67 36.14
C THR A 242 -28.15 -24.98 35.67
N ALA A 243 -27.80 -25.06 34.39
CA ALA A 243 -27.32 -26.28 33.76
C ALA A 243 -26.01 -26.06 32.99
N PRO A 244 -25.15 -27.10 32.87
CA PRO A 244 -23.95 -27.03 32.04
C PRO A 244 -24.28 -26.69 30.58
N PRO A 245 -23.42 -25.93 29.87
CA PRO A 245 -23.69 -25.47 28.50
C PRO A 245 -23.82 -26.59 27.47
N ARG A 246 -23.42 -27.83 27.81
CA ARG A 246 -23.58 -29.02 26.96
C ARG A 246 -25.01 -29.55 26.94
N LEU A 247 -25.84 -29.22 27.95
CA LEU A 247 -27.22 -29.66 28.02
C LEU A 247 -28.13 -28.65 27.30
N ARG A 248 -28.97 -29.15 26.40
CA ARG A 248 -29.99 -28.37 25.68
C ARG A 248 -31.36 -28.56 26.33
N GLY A 249 -32.28 -27.63 26.08
CA GLY A 249 -33.56 -27.48 26.81
C GLY A 249 -34.33 -28.78 27.14
N VAL A 250 -34.42 -29.74 26.21
CA VAL A 250 -35.08 -31.04 26.46
C VAL A 250 -34.31 -31.86 27.51
N ALA A 251 -33.00 -32.01 27.34
CA ALA A 251 -32.14 -32.74 28.28
C ALA A 251 -32.04 -32.05 29.65
N VAL A 252 -32.13 -30.71 29.69
CA VAL A 252 -32.21 -29.94 30.95
C VAL A 252 -33.51 -30.27 31.68
N ARG A 253 -34.64 -30.30 30.96
CA ARG A 253 -35.95 -30.64 31.52
C ARG A 253 -36.01 -32.09 32.03
N GLU A 254 -35.51 -33.05 31.26
CA GLU A 254 -35.46 -34.46 31.67
C GLU A 254 -34.60 -34.68 32.92
N ARG A 255 -33.42 -34.05 32.98
CA ARG A 255 -32.57 -34.14 34.17
C ARG A 255 -33.17 -33.44 35.38
N PHE A 256 -33.82 -32.30 35.18
CA PHE A 256 -34.56 -31.62 36.25
C PHE A 256 -35.67 -32.51 36.82
N ILE A 257 -36.48 -33.14 35.95
CA ILE A 257 -37.55 -34.06 36.36
C ILE A 257 -36.96 -35.25 37.13
N ARG A 258 -35.89 -35.87 36.61
CA ARG A 258 -35.24 -37.02 37.24
C ARG A 258 -34.67 -36.69 38.63
N LEU A 259 -34.07 -35.52 38.80
CA LEU A 259 -33.38 -35.16 40.04
C LEU A 259 -34.30 -34.57 41.12
N TYR A 260 -35.37 -33.89 40.72
CA TYR A 260 -36.15 -33.04 41.64
C TYR A 260 -37.68 -33.29 41.62
N VAL A 261 -38.19 -34.15 40.73
CA VAL A 261 -39.64 -34.37 40.53
C VAL A 261 -40.02 -35.85 40.65
N ASN A 262 -39.09 -36.72 41.06
CA ASN A 262 -39.30 -38.17 41.08
C ASN A 262 -40.18 -38.60 42.28
N GLY A 263 -41.49 -38.43 42.17
CA GLY A 263 -42.50 -38.85 43.15
C GLY A 263 -42.94 -37.74 44.11
N ASN A 264 -42.02 -36.93 44.63
CA ASN A 264 -42.29 -35.73 45.41
C ASN A 264 -41.61 -34.51 44.77
N CYS A 265 -42.31 -33.38 44.77
CA CYS A 265 -41.84 -32.12 44.21
C CYS A 265 -40.89 -31.40 45.19
N GLU A 266 -39.63 -31.82 45.25
CA GLU A 266 -38.62 -31.31 46.19
C GLU A 266 -37.70 -30.26 45.56
N HIS A 267 -38.29 -29.28 44.86
CA HIS A 267 -37.53 -28.17 44.29
C HIS A 267 -37.90 -26.81 44.91
N GLY A 268 -36.88 -26.02 45.24
CA GLY A 268 -37.03 -24.60 45.53
C GLY A 268 -37.22 -23.76 44.27
N SER A 269 -37.13 -22.43 44.41
CA SER A 269 -37.16 -21.48 43.29
C SER A 269 -35.91 -21.56 42.38
N TYR A 270 -34.87 -22.24 42.85
CA TYR A 270 -33.58 -22.40 42.18
C TYR A 270 -33.05 -23.84 42.29
N CYS A 271 -32.63 -24.42 41.17
CA CYS A 271 -32.04 -25.77 41.12
C CYS A 271 -30.77 -25.81 40.27
N LEU A 272 -29.83 -26.66 40.64
CA LEU A 272 -28.55 -26.84 39.95
C LEU A 272 -28.45 -28.25 39.40
N ILE A 273 -28.25 -28.40 38.08
CA ILE A 273 -27.96 -29.71 37.49
C ILE A 273 -26.45 -29.94 37.54
N PRO A 274 -25.95 -30.92 38.32
CA PRO A 274 -24.52 -31.20 38.38
C PRO A 274 -24.00 -31.73 37.04
N THR A 275 -22.72 -31.46 36.76
CA THR A 275 -22.03 -31.87 35.52
C THR A 275 -21.85 -33.40 35.42
N ARG A 276 -21.78 -34.10 36.55
CA ARG A 276 -21.74 -35.57 36.65
C ARG A 276 -22.96 -36.07 37.43
N THR A 277 -23.59 -37.14 36.93
CA THR A 277 -24.49 -37.96 37.76
C THR A 277 -23.62 -38.70 38.78
N PRO A 278 -23.94 -38.70 40.08
CA PRO A 278 -23.30 -39.64 41.00
C PRO A 278 -23.52 -41.05 40.44
N LYS A 279 -22.45 -41.85 40.42
CA LYS A 279 -22.53 -43.28 40.08
C LYS A 279 -23.33 -44.01 41.15
#